data_AF-A0A8T3QAR0-F1
#
_entry.id   AF-A0A8T3QAR0-F1
#
_cell.length_a   1.000
_cell.length_b   1.000
_cell.length_c   1.000
_cell.angle_alpha   90.00
_cell.angle_beta   90.00
_cell.angle_gamma   90.00
#
_symmetry.space_group_name_H-M   'P 1'
#
loop_
_entity.id
_entity.type
_entity.pdbx_description
1 polymer ?
#
loop_
_entity_poly.entity_id
_entity_poly.type
_entity_poly.pdbx_seq_one_letter_code
_entity_poly.pdbx_strand_id
1 'polypeptide(L)'
;MPSAVVPVDVSTVQVTIEVRPVTATRYFEVGLRVINATPDAVYTPSADQILITVGGSTAELDRLSGASLVADLDVANLTASASEVPVTAEVPVTADLPAGVTLVSASPARVLVTVAARVTAPPVASPSSGPPSSSPAG
;
A
#
# COMPACT_ATOMS: atom_id res chain seq x y z
N MET A 1 39.78 26.93 69.98
CA MET A 1 39.92 26.97 68.51
C MET A 1 38.98 25.93 67.92
N PRO A 2 37.88 26.27 67.23
CA PRO A 2 36.95 25.30 66.67
C PRO A 2 37.14 25.15 65.16
N SER A 3 37.29 23.93 64.66
CA SER A 3 36.88 23.53 63.29
C SER A 3 37.32 22.10 63.00
N ALA A 4 36.43 21.14 63.26
CA ALA A 4 36.46 19.87 62.56
C ALA A 4 35.08 19.70 61.93
N VAL A 5 34.90 20.31 60.76
CA VAL A 5 33.69 20.16 59.96
C VAL A 5 33.81 18.81 59.26
N VAL A 6 32.96 17.87 59.64
CA VAL A 6 32.85 16.56 58.98
C VAL A 6 32.06 16.77 57.68
N PRO A 7 32.61 16.44 56.50
CA PRO A 7 31.83 16.49 55.27
C PRO A 7 30.73 15.43 55.36
N VAL A 8 29.47 15.87 55.23
CA VAL A 8 28.33 14.96 55.18
C VAL A 8 28.45 14.14 53.90
N ASP A 9 28.35 12.82 54.04
CA ASP A 9 28.39 11.87 52.93
C ASP A 9 27.23 12.20 51.98
N VAL A 10 27.53 12.84 50.85
CA VAL A 10 26.53 13.22 49.85
C VAL A 10 26.24 11.98 49.01
N SER A 11 25.35 11.14 49.51
CA SER A 11 24.82 10.00 48.77
C SER A 11 24.10 10.52 47.53
N THR A 12 24.79 10.48 46.40
CA THR A 12 24.24 10.93 45.12
C THR A 12 23.21 9.90 44.68
N VAL A 13 21.93 10.24 44.84
CA VAL A 13 20.81 9.39 44.43
C VAL A 13 20.74 9.38 42.91
N GLN A 14 21.17 8.29 42.28
CA GLN A 14 20.93 8.05 40.85
C GLN A 14 19.46 7.69 40.65
N VAL A 15 18.71 8.64 40.10
CA VAL A 15 17.31 8.42 39.70
C VAL A 15 17.29 7.94 38.25
N THR A 16 17.09 6.64 38.05
CA THR A 16 16.87 6.06 36.72
C THR A 16 15.38 6.16 36.39
N ILE A 17 15.00 7.14 35.58
CA ILE A 17 13.63 7.28 35.08
C ILE A 17 13.51 6.41 33.83
N GLU A 18 12.84 5.27 33.96
CA GLU A 18 12.56 4.39 32.83
C GLU A 18 11.32 4.91 32.08
N VAL A 19 11.54 5.77 31.09
CA VAL A 19 10.46 6.27 30.22
C VAL A 19 10.09 5.18 29.22
N ARG A 20 9.02 4.44 29.51
CA ARG A 20 8.45 3.50 28.55
C ARG A 20 7.60 4.26 27.55
N PRO A 21 7.83 4.12 26.24
CA PRO A 21 6.99 4.76 25.24
C PRO A 21 5.56 4.21 25.38
N VAL A 22 4.58 5.11 25.55
CA VAL A 22 3.16 4.75 25.51
C VAL A 22 2.83 4.46 24.05
N THR A 23 2.80 3.18 23.71
CA THR A 23 2.37 2.72 22.40
C THR A 23 0.89 2.36 22.43
N ALA A 24 0.17 2.83 21.42
CA ALA A 24 -1.22 2.45 21.17
C ALA A 24 -1.32 1.78 19.80
N THR A 25 -2.43 1.09 19.55
CA THR A 25 -2.78 0.55 18.24
C THR A 25 -4.11 1.11 17.79
N ARG A 26 -4.21 1.42 16.50
CA ARG A 26 -5.46 1.81 15.86
C ARG A 26 -5.66 1.11 14.53
N TYR A 27 -6.92 0.94 14.20
CA TYR A 27 -7.37 0.36 12.93
C TYR A 27 -7.71 1.49 11.98
N PHE A 28 -7.20 1.41 10.76
CA PHE A 28 -7.52 2.34 9.68
C PHE A 28 -7.89 1.55 8.42
N GLU A 29 -8.98 1.94 7.79
CA GLU A 29 -9.28 1.51 6.43
C GLU A 29 -8.51 2.39 5.47
N VAL A 30 -7.73 1.77 4.60
CA VAL A 30 -6.85 2.46 3.65
C VAL A 30 -7.13 1.96 2.25
N GLY A 31 -7.10 2.90 1.29
CA GLY A 31 -7.25 2.58 -0.12
C GLY A 31 -6.00 1.88 -0.65
N LEU A 32 -6.19 1.02 -1.66
CA LEU A 32 -5.12 0.33 -2.33
C LEU A 32 -4.70 1.07 -3.60
N ARG A 33 -3.40 1.18 -3.81
CA ARG A 33 -2.78 1.76 -5.00
C ARG A 33 -1.84 0.76 -5.62
N VAL A 34 -1.99 0.50 -6.91
CA VAL A 34 -1.09 -0.36 -7.67
C VAL A 34 0.14 0.45 -8.10
N ILE A 35 1.33 -0.04 -7.79
CA ILE A 35 2.62 0.54 -8.21
C ILE A 35 3.37 -0.43 -9.13
N ASN A 36 4.25 0.08 -9.98
CA ASN A 36 4.96 -0.72 -11.01
C ASN A 36 4.03 -1.45 -12.00
N ALA A 37 2.85 -0.89 -12.27
CA ALA A 37 1.93 -1.41 -13.27
C ALA A 37 2.48 -1.23 -14.69
N THR A 38 2.40 -2.27 -15.51
CA THR A 38 2.77 -2.23 -16.93
C THR A 38 1.60 -1.69 -17.77
N PRO A 39 1.80 -0.78 -18.74
CA PRO A 39 0.70 -0.19 -19.52
C PRO A 39 -0.03 -1.19 -20.44
N ASP A 40 0.63 -2.30 -20.79
CA ASP A 40 0.10 -3.40 -21.60
C ASP A 40 -0.72 -4.42 -20.79
N ALA A 41 -0.94 -4.17 -19.49
CA ALA A 41 -1.67 -5.06 -18.60
C ALA A 41 -2.77 -4.31 -17.82
N VAL A 42 -3.86 -5.01 -17.55
CA VAL A 42 -4.94 -4.58 -16.68
C VAL A 42 -4.82 -5.34 -15.36
N TYR A 43 -4.68 -4.60 -14.27
CA TYR A 43 -4.56 -5.14 -12.91
C TYR A 43 -5.88 -4.91 -12.19
N THR A 44 -6.54 -5.99 -11.77
CA THR A 44 -7.80 -5.94 -11.02
C THR A 44 -7.54 -6.51 -9.62
N PRO A 45 -7.40 -5.67 -8.58
CA PRO A 45 -7.30 -6.17 -7.21
C PRO A 45 -8.66 -6.69 -6.75
N SER A 46 -8.67 -7.75 -5.93
CA SER A 46 -9.91 -8.32 -5.36
C SER A 46 -10.54 -7.47 -4.25
N ALA A 47 -9.80 -6.46 -3.77
CA ALA A 47 -10.24 -5.49 -2.80
C ALA A 47 -9.73 -4.10 -3.21
N ASP A 48 -10.52 -3.05 -2.96
CA ASP A 48 -10.12 -1.65 -3.13
C ASP A 48 -9.62 -1.02 -1.82
N GLN A 49 -9.99 -1.62 -0.69
CA GLN A 49 -9.66 -1.15 0.65
C GLN A 49 -9.28 -2.31 1.56
N ILE A 50 -8.35 -2.05 2.48
CA ILE A 50 -7.94 -3.02 3.51
C ILE A 50 -7.94 -2.37 4.89
N LEU A 51 -8.09 -3.20 5.92
CA LEU A 51 -7.95 -2.77 7.29
C LEU A 51 -6.51 -2.97 7.74
N ILE A 52 -5.80 -1.88 8.02
CA ILE A 52 -4.47 -1.94 8.63
C ILE A 52 -4.56 -1.62 10.11
N THR A 53 -3.85 -2.41 10.91
CA THR A 53 -3.56 -2.11 12.31
C THR A 53 -2.19 -1.48 12.36
N VAL A 54 -2.14 -0.22 12.77
CA VAL A 54 -0.89 0.50 12.97
C VAL A 54 -0.66 0.75 14.44
N GLY A 55 0.58 0.64 14.85
CA GLY A 55 1.05 0.87 16.21
C GLY A 55 2.02 2.03 16.23
N GLY A 56 2.02 2.82 17.29
CA GLY A 56 2.90 3.98 17.35
C GLY A 56 2.70 4.78 18.63
N SER A 57 3.33 5.94 18.69
CA SER A 57 3.05 6.88 19.78
C SER A 57 1.63 7.43 19.64
N THR A 58 0.96 7.68 20.77
CA THR A 58 -0.39 8.24 20.76
C THR A 58 -0.47 9.59 20.03
N ALA A 59 0.57 10.43 20.14
CA ALA A 59 0.64 11.71 19.45
C ALA A 59 0.72 11.56 17.93
N GLU A 60 1.48 10.57 17.43
CA GLU A 60 1.57 10.29 16.00
C GLU A 60 0.27 9.65 15.48
N LEU A 61 -0.31 8.72 16.23
CA LEU A 61 -1.60 8.09 15.89
C LEU A 61 -2.76 9.08 15.85
N ASP A 62 -2.74 10.12 16.70
CA ASP A 62 -3.76 11.18 16.75
C ASP A 62 -3.60 12.19 15.60
N ARG A 63 -2.36 12.38 15.11
CA ARG A 63 -2.07 13.12 13.88
C ARG A 63 -2.36 12.32 12.61
N LEU A 64 -2.35 11.00 12.72
CA LEU A 64 -2.57 10.10 11.60
C LEU A 64 -4.04 10.06 11.21
N SER A 65 -4.34 10.50 9.98
CA SER A 65 -5.66 10.31 9.40
C SER A 65 -5.66 9.09 8.48
N GLY A 66 -6.60 8.17 8.69
CA GLY A 66 -6.77 7.00 7.82
C GLY A 66 -6.96 7.38 6.35
N ALA A 67 -7.56 8.54 6.08
CA ALA A 67 -7.82 9.03 4.73
C ALA A 67 -6.55 9.48 3.97
N SER A 68 -5.45 9.78 4.68
CA SER A 68 -4.16 10.09 4.04
C SER A 68 -3.27 8.87 3.86
N LEU A 69 -3.63 7.75 4.48
CA LEU A 69 -2.88 6.51 4.37
C LEU A 69 -3.28 5.79 3.08
N VAL A 70 -2.26 5.38 2.33
CA VAL A 70 -2.42 4.60 1.10
C VAL A 70 -1.56 3.36 1.22
N ALA A 71 -2.16 2.23 0.88
CA ALA A 71 -1.46 0.97 0.78
C ALA A 71 -0.97 0.76 -0.65
N ASP A 72 0.31 0.49 -0.82
CA ASP A 72 0.93 0.19 -2.10
C ASP A 72 0.96 -1.33 -2.35
N LEU A 73 0.46 -1.70 -3.53
CA LEU A 73 0.53 -3.03 -4.11
C LEU A 73 1.60 -3.04 -5.19
N ASP A 74 2.73 -3.69 -4.90
CA ASP A 74 3.78 -3.88 -5.88
C ASP A 74 3.47 -5.04 -6.83
N VAL A 75 3.17 -4.71 -8.08
CA VAL A 75 2.91 -5.69 -9.14
C VAL A 75 4.10 -5.88 -10.07
N ALA A 76 5.31 -5.42 -9.71
CA ALA A 76 6.52 -5.58 -10.53
C ALA A 76 6.82 -7.06 -10.87
N ASN A 77 6.46 -7.98 -9.96
CA ASN A 77 6.63 -9.42 -10.16
C ASN A 77 5.48 -10.07 -10.96
N LEU A 78 4.45 -9.29 -11.33
CA LEU A 78 3.30 -9.75 -12.08
C LEU A 78 3.34 -9.23 -13.52
N THR A 79 3.95 -10.03 -14.38
CA THR A 79 3.98 -9.79 -15.81
C THR A 79 2.81 -10.51 -16.50
N ALA A 80 1.92 -9.75 -17.12
CA ALA A 80 0.91 -10.32 -18.01
C ALA A 80 1.58 -10.67 -19.35
N SER A 81 1.71 -11.96 -19.66
CA SER A 81 2.09 -12.36 -21.02
C SER A 81 0.90 -12.18 -21.94
N ALA A 82 1.10 -11.53 -23.09
CA ALA A 82 0.07 -11.25 -24.09
C ALA A 82 -0.65 -12.49 -24.67
N SER A 83 -0.19 -13.69 -24.32
CA SER A 83 -0.64 -14.95 -24.91
C SER A 83 -1.27 -15.94 -23.92
N GLU A 84 -1.41 -15.60 -22.63
CA GLU A 84 -1.86 -16.57 -21.63
C GLU A 84 -2.89 -16.01 -20.63
N VAL A 85 -3.65 -16.97 -20.10
CA VAL A 85 -4.72 -16.90 -19.10
C VAL A 85 -4.52 -15.81 -18.04
N PRO A 86 -5.58 -15.14 -17.56
CA PRO A 86 -5.48 -14.19 -16.45
C PRO A 86 -4.74 -14.82 -15.27
N VAL A 87 -3.60 -14.24 -14.92
CA VAL A 87 -2.76 -14.73 -13.82
C VAL A 87 -3.27 -14.09 -12.54
N THR A 88 -3.63 -14.91 -11.56
CA THR A 88 -4.01 -14.44 -10.22
C THR A 88 -2.85 -14.71 -9.27
N ALA A 89 -2.36 -13.66 -8.62
CA ALA A 89 -1.26 -13.77 -7.69
C ALA A 89 -1.55 -12.98 -6.41
N GLU A 90 -1.02 -13.49 -5.31
CA GLU A 90 -1.12 -12.84 -4.01
C GLU A 90 0.01 -11.82 -3.85
N VAL A 91 -0.37 -10.54 -3.77
CA VAL A 91 0.59 -9.45 -3.57
C VAL A 91 0.58 -9.04 -2.09
N PRO A 92 1.74 -9.00 -1.43
CA PRO A 92 1.82 -8.48 -0.07
C PRO A 92 1.50 -7.00 -0.07
N VAL A 93 0.68 -6.57 0.89
CA VAL A 93 0.33 -5.16 1.00
C VAL A 93 1.41 -4.42 1.78
N THR A 94 1.98 -3.40 1.16
CA THR A 94 2.90 -2.47 1.82
C THR A 94 2.17 -1.15 2.08
N ALA A 95 2.53 -0.43 3.14
CA ALA A 95 1.96 0.87 3.41
C ALA A 95 3.09 1.83 3.75
N ASP A 96 3.09 3.00 3.12
CA ASP A 96 3.99 4.08 3.49
C ASP A 96 3.45 4.75 4.75
N LEU A 97 4.13 4.50 5.87
CA LEU A 97 3.75 5.00 7.19
C LEU A 97 4.72 6.10 7.63
N PRO A 98 4.22 7.18 8.24
CA PRO A 98 5.08 8.24 8.74
C PRO A 98 5.98 7.74 9.87
N ALA A 99 7.09 8.45 10.07
CA ALA A 99 8.08 8.11 11.09
C ALA A 99 7.43 8.05 12.49
N GLY A 100 7.66 6.96 13.22
CA GLY A 100 7.06 6.75 14.55
C GLY A 100 5.74 5.99 14.53
N VAL A 101 5.26 5.58 13.34
CA VAL A 101 4.17 4.63 13.16
C VAL A 101 4.71 3.36 12.49
N THR A 102 4.29 2.20 12.97
CA THR A 102 4.65 0.89 12.45
C THR A 102 3.41 0.11 12.05
N LEU A 103 3.51 -0.65 10.97
CA LEU A 103 2.46 -1.59 10.60
C LEU A 103 2.52 -2.78 11.55
N VAL A 104 1.48 -2.98 12.35
CA VAL A 104 1.37 -4.13 13.26
C VAL A 104 0.74 -5.31 12.55
N SER A 105 -0.31 -5.04 11.77
CA SER A 105 -1.00 -6.07 11.00
C SER A 105 -1.76 -5.45 9.83
N ALA A 106 -2.01 -6.23 8.78
CA ALA A 106 -2.88 -5.87 7.68
C ALA A 106 -3.88 -7.01 7.47
N SER A 107 -5.15 -6.67 7.27
CA SER A 107 -6.21 -7.63 7.01
C SER A 107 -7.03 -7.16 5.80
N PRO A 108 -6.95 -7.86 4.68
CA PRO A 108 -6.07 -9.01 4.38
C PRO A 108 -4.60 -8.60 4.28
N ALA A 109 -3.67 -9.45 4.74
CA ALA A 109 -2.22 -9.19 4.59
C ALA A 109 -1.74 -9.37 3.14
N ARG A 110 -2.51 -10.12 2.35
CA ARG A 110 -2.27 -10.42 0.94
C ARG A 110 -3.55 -10.16 0.17
N VAL A 111 -3.43 -9.43 -0.93
CA VAL A 111 -4.55 -9.14 -1.84
C VAL A 111 -4.33 -9.93 -3.12
N LEU A 112 -5.38 -10.63 -3.55
CA LEU A 112 -5.40 -11.33 -4.83
C LEU A 112 -5.52 -10.28 -5.95
N VAL A 113 -4.51 -10.21 -6.79
CA VAL A 113 -4.50 -9.35 -7.98
C VAL A 113 -4.60 -10.23 -9.21
N THR A 114 -5.65 -10.00 -10.00
CA THR A 114 -5.80 -10.63 -11.30
C THR A 114 -5.19 -9.73 -12.36
N VAL A 115 -4.24 -10.27 -13.12
CA VAL A 115 -3.56 -9.55 -14.20
C VAL A 115 -3.98 -10.15 -15.53
N ALA A 116 -4.47 -9.31 -16.43
CA ALA A 116 -4.84 -9.67 -17.78
C ALA A 116 -4.10 -8.80 -18.79
N ALA A 117 -3.65 -9.37 -19.90
CA ALA A 117 -3.09 -8.58 -20.99
C ALA A 117 -4.15 -7.65 -21.56
N ARG A 118 -3.76 -6.40 -21.86
CA ARG A 118 -4.65 -5.43 -22.48
C ARG A 118 -4.78 -5.80 -23.96
N VAL A 119 -5.89 -6.43 -24.32
CA VAL A 119 -6.21 -6.69 -25.73
C VAL A 119 -6.63 -5.36 -26.33
N THR A 120 -5.71 -4.69 -27.02
CA THR A 120 -6.06 -3.57 -27.89
C THR A 120 -6.96 -4.15 -28.98
N ALA A 121 -8.27 -3.85 -28.93
CA ALA A 121 -9.17 -4.25 -30.00
C ALA A 121 -8.59 -3.75 -31.33
N PRO A 122 -8.49 -4.60 -32.37
CA PRO A 122 -8.04 -4.13 -33.67
C PRO A 122 -8.98 -3.00 -34.13
N PRO A 123 -8.45 -1.96 -34.83
CA PRO A 123 -9.30 -0.90 -35.36
C PRO A 123 -10.37 -1.57 -36.24
N VAL A 124 -11.64 -1.36 -35.88
CA VAL A 124 -12.78 -1.79 -36.70
C VAL A 124 -12.58 -1.21 -38.10
N ALA A 125 -12.29 -2.07 -39.07
CA ALA A 125 -12.25 -1.69 -40.47
C ALA A 125 -13.61 -1.05 -40.80
N SER A 126 -13.61 0.24 -41.13
CA SER A 126 -14.81 0.92 -41.60
C SER A 126 -15.33 0.16 -42.83
N PRO A 127 -16.62 -0.18 -42.92
CA PRO A 127 -17.14 -0.81 -44.13
C PRO A 127 -17.03 0.20 -45.27
N SER A 128 -16.06 0.00 -46.16
CA SER A 128 -16.00 0.72 -47.43
C SER A 128 -17.16 0.22 -48.28
N SER A 129 -18.23 1.01 -48.34
CA SER A 129 -19.36 0.81 -49.23
C SER A 129 -18.90 1.01 -50.67
N GLY A 130 -18.43 -0.05 -51.32
CA GLY A 130 -18.22 -0.07 -52.77
C GLY A 130 -19.57 0.03 -53.50
N PRO A 131 -19.68 0.82 -54.59
CA PRO A 131 -20.94 0.94 -55.33
C PRO A 131 -21.28 -0.39 -56.03
N PRO A 132 -22.57 -0.77 -56.14
CA PRO A 132 -22.96 -1.91 -56.96
C PRO A 132 -22.85 -1.53 -58.45
N SER A 133 -21.80 -2.01 -59.12
CA SER A 133 -21.76 -2.06 -60.59
C SER A 133 -22.36 -3.39 -61.06
N SER A 134 -23.63 -3.38 -61.44
CA SER A 134 -24.23 -4.42 -62.30
C SER A 134 -25.29 -3.79 -63.21
N SER A 135 -24.94 -3.60 -64.49
CA SER A 135 -25.89 -3.38 -65.58
C SER A 135 -25.55 -4.35 -66.71
N PRO A 136 -26.35 -5.41 -66.92
CA PRO A 136 -26.22 -6.28 -68.07
C PRO A 136 -26.92 -5.68 -69.29
N ALA A 137 -26.32 -5.91 -70.46
CA ALA A 137 -26.83 -5.50 -71.76
C ALA A 137 -28.11 -6.26 -72.16
N GLY A 138 -29.03 -5.55 -72.82
CA GLY A 138 -30.21 -6.07 -73.49
C GLY A 138 -30.57 -5.16 -74.66
#